data_AF-A0A6G0W0R4-F1
#
_entry.id   AF-A0A6G0W0R4-F1
#
_cell.length_a   1.000
_cell.length_b   1.000
_cell.length_c   1.000
_cell.angle_alpha   90.00
_cell.angle_beta   90.00
_cell.angle_gamma   90.00
#
_symmetry.space_group_name_H-M   'P 1'
#
loop_
_entity.id
_entity.type
_entity.pdbx_description
1 polymer ?
#
loop_
_entity_poly.entity_id
_entity_poly.type
_entity_poly.pdbx_seq_one_letter_code
_entity_poly.pdbx_strand_id
1 'polypeptide(L)' 'MSQLYTYGGLCELVAAGQLFNYVFEVNRNYQLYERFGIEGYPVLRMRFTQNFSRGHFDVYLPNESEILIPQRDSI' A
#
# COMPACT_ATOMS: atom_id res chain seq x y z
N MET A 1 -11.73 12.49 -4.08
CA MET A 1 -12.98 12.21 -3.33
C MET A 1 -12.95 12.98 -2.01
N SER A 2 -13.97 13.78 -1.67
CA SER A 2 -13.97 14.64 -0.47
C SER A 2 -15.04 14.29 0.58
N GLN A 3 -15.93 13.34 0.28
CA GLN A 3 -16.99 12.91 1.19
C GLN A 3 -16.51 11.78 2.11
N LEU A 4 -16.86 11.88 3.39
CA LEU A 4 -16.58 10.85 4.38
C LEU A 4 -17.29 9.54 3.99
N TYR A 5 -16.65 8.39 4.27
CA TYR A 5 -17.14 7.04 3.96
C TYR A 5 -17.31 6.72 2.48
N THR A 6 -16.86 7.59 1.58
CA THR A 6 -16.81 7.26 0.17
C THR A 6 -15.64 6.31 -0.08
N TYR A 7 -15.91 5.18 -0.73
CA TYR A 7 -14.87 4.21 -1.09
C TYR A 7 -13.81 4.87 -1.98
N GLY A 8 -12.55 4.78 -1.56
CA GLY A 8 -11.40 5.04 -2.41
C GLY A 8 -11.08 3.82 -3.29
N GLY A 9 -10.42 4.05 -4.41
CA GLY A 9 -9.98 3.04 -5.35
C GLY A 9 -8.51 3.18 -5.72
N LEU A 10 -8.12 2.60 -6.86
CA LEU A 10 -6.73 2.58 -7.32
C LEU A 10 -6.22 3.98 -7.71
N CYS A 11 -7.07 4.87 -8.22
CA CYS A 11 -6.64 6.22 -8.61
C CYS A 11 -6.23 7.06 -7.40
N GLU A 12 -6.88 6.88 -6.24
CA GLU A 12 -6.42 7.48 -4.98
C GLU A 12 -5.05 6.94 -4.55
N LEU A 13 -4.76 5.65 -4.77
CA LEU A 13 -3.45 5.07 -4.46
C LEU A 13 -2.34 5.58 -5.39
N VAL A 14 -2.64 5.80 -6.67
CA VAL A 14 -1.71 6.46 -7.61
C VAL A 14 -1.36 7.87 -7.11
N ALA A 15 -2.37 8.67 -6.77
CA ALA A 15 -2.16 10.01 -6.25
C ALA A 15 -1.40 9.99 -4.91
N ALA A 16 -1.75 9.07 -4.01
CA ALA A 16 -1.07 8.93 -2.73
C ALA A 16 0.41 8.55 -2.88
N GLY A 17 0.77 7.66 -3.81
CA GLY A 17 2.17 7.30 -4.08
C GLY A 17 3.00 8.42 -4.72
N GLN A 18 2.34 9.44 -5.29
CA GLN A 18 2.99 10.66 -5.79
C GLN A 18 3.11 11.75 -4.72
N LEU A 19 2.12 11.86 -3.84
CA LEU A 19 2.05 12.90 -2.81
C LEU A 19 2.81 12.52 -1.54
N PHE A 20 2.78 11.24 -1.19
CA PHE A 20 3.48 10.68 -0.05
C PHE A 20 4.57 9.76 -0.59
N ASN A 21 5.80 9.95 -0.10
CA ASN A 21 7.00 9.20 -0.49
C ASN A 21 6.91 7.73 -0.04
N TYR A 22 5.96 6.98 -0.60
CA TYR A 22 5.65 5.59 -0.32
C TYR A 22 5.33 4.86 -1.61
N VAL A 23 5.62 3.56 -1.61
CA VAL A 23 5.17 2.61 -2.61
C VAL A 23 4.01 1.81 -2.04
N PHE A 24 2.85 1.82 -2.69
CA PHE A 24 1.70 1.02 -2.32
C PHE A 24 1.68 -0.27 -3.12
N GLU A 25 1.82 -1.42 -2.44
CA GLU A 25 1.68 -2.76 -3.04
C GLU A 25 0.32 -3.34 -2.67
N VAL A 26 -0.55 -3.49 -3.67
CA VAL A 26 -1.90 -4.05 -3.48
C VAL A 26 -1.87 -5.52 -3.86
N ASN A 27 -2.20 -6.39 -2.92
CA ASN A 27 -2.30 -7.82 -3.13
C ASN A 27 -3.77 -8.25 -3.24
N ARG A 28 -4.07 -9.15 -4.16
CA ARG A 28 -5.38 -9.78 -4.32
C ARG A 28 -5.18 -11.29 -4.46
N ASN A 29 -5.96 -12.08 -3.72
CA ASN A 29 -5.84 -13.55 -3.73
C ASN A 29 -4.40 -14.03 -3.48
N TYR A 30 -3.69 -13.39 -2.54
CA TYR A 30 -2.30 -13.70 -2.19
C TYR A 30 -1.26 -13.46 -3.29
N GLN A 31 -1.62 -12.70 -4.33
CA GLN A 31 -0.71 -12.31 -5.40
C GLN A 31 -0.65 -10.78 -5.52
N LEU A 32 0.50 -10.25 -5.94
CA LEU A 32 0.62 -8.83 -6.25
C LEU A 32 -0.33 -8.52 -7.41
N TYR A 33 -1.27 -7.61 -7.17
CA TYR A 33 -2.23 -7.18 -8.16
C TYR A 33 -1.73 -5.93 -8.87
N GLU A 34 -1.34 -4.92 -8.09
CA GLU A 34 -0.84 -3.64 -8.62
C GLU A 34 0.17 -3.02 -7.66
N ARG A 35 1.03 -2.15 -8.19
CA ARG A 35 2.05 -1.41 -7.43
C ARG A 35 2.09 0.05 -7.89
N PHE A 36 2.01 0.98 -6.94
CA PHE A 36 1.98 2.42 -7.19
C PHE A 36 3.04 3.16 -6.38
N GLY A 37 3.59 4.24 -6.93
CA GLY A 37 4.61 5.07 -6.27
C GLY A 37 5.97 4.99 -6.98
N ILE A 38 6.96 5.68 -6.42
CA ILE A 38 8.31 5.77 -6.99
C ILE A 38 9.22 4.75 -6.30
N GLU A 39 10.01 4.02 -7.08
CA GLU A 39 10.97 3.04 -6.55
C GLU A 39 11.98 3.68 -5.59
N GLY A 40 12.43 2.91 -4.61
CA GLY A 40 13.35 3.37 -3.55
C GLY A 40 12.65 3.93 -2.32
N TYR A 41 11.35 4.25 -2.38
CA TYR A 41 10.58 4.62 -1.20
C TYR A 41 10.08 3.42 -0.38
N PRO A 42 9.77 3.62 0.92
CA PRO A 42 9.22 2.57 1.77
C PRO A 42 7.94 1.97 1.20
N VAL A 43 7.80 0.65 1.34
CA VAL A 43 6.65 -0.09 0.81
C VAL A 43 5.59 -0.25 1.88
N LEU A 44 4.36 0.16 1.58
CA LEU A 44 3.15 -0.13 2.35
C LEU A 44 2.36 -1.21 1.60
N ARG A 45 2.19 -2.37 2.24
CA ARG A 45 1.48 -3.51 1.65
C ARG A 45 0.03 -3.52 2.11
N MET A 46 -0.87 -3.73 1.16
CA MET A 46 -2.31 -3.80 1.41
C MET A 46 -2.90 -5.05 0.75
N ARG A 47 -3.94 -5.59 1.37
CA ARG A 47 -4.80 -6.62 0.79
C ARG A 47 -6.06 -5.96 0.27
N PHE A 48 -6.40 -6.21 -0.99
CA PHE A 48 -7.70 -5.88 -1.54
C PHE A 48 -8.61 -7.11 -1.49
N THR A 49 -9.69 -7.04 -0.72
CA THR A 49 -10.68 -8.11 -0.60
C THR A 49 -11.91 -7.83 -1.46
N GLN A 50 -12.51 -8.87 -2.04
CA GLN A 50 -13.80 -8.87 -2.75
C GLN A 50 -13.84 -8.36 -4.21
N ASN A 51 -15.07 -8.32 -4.77
CA ASN A 51 -15.39 -7.84 -6.11
C ASN A 51 -15.37 -6.31 -6.16
N PHE A 52 -15.04 -5.75 -7.33
CA PHE A 52 -14.79 -4.32 -7.57
C PHE A 52 -15.85 -3.33 -7.02
N SER A 53 -17.09 -3.78 -6.80
CA SER A 53 -18.19 -2.96 -6.28
C SER A 53 -18.26 -2.86 -4.74
N ARG A 54 -17.50 -3.68 -4.00
CA ARG A 54 -17.48 -3.71 -2.51
C ARG A 54 -16.08 -4.01 -1.96
N GLY A 55 -15.07 -3.54 -2.68
CA GLY A 55 -13.69 -3.75 -2.31
C GLY A 55 -13.34 -3.17 -0.93
N HIS A 56 -12.61 -3.93 -0.12
CA HIS A 56 -12.03 -3.42 1.13
C HIS A 56 -10.51 -3.53 1.08
N PHE A 57 -9.82 -2.51 1.60
CA PHE A 57 -8.37 -2.50 1.74
C PHE A 57 -8.00 -2.73 3.19
N ASP A 58 -7.23 -3.79 3.45
CA ASP A 58 -6.65 -4.10 4.75
C ASP A 58 -5.13 -3.89 4.69
N VAL A 59 -4.53 -3.27 5.70
CA VAL A 59 -3.07 -3.07 5.74
C VAL A 59 -2.40 -4.33 6.26
N TYR A 60 -1.34 -4.79 5.58
CA TYR A 60 -0.43 -5.77 6.15
C TYR A 60 0.50 -5.08 7.13
N LEU A 61 0.45 -5.50 8.38
CA LEU A 61 1.44 -5.09 9.37
C LEU A 61 2.69 -5.95 9.21
N PRO A 62 3.89 -5.36 9.27
CA PRO A 62 5.12 -6.13 9.30
C PRO A 62 5.10 -7.06 10.52
N ASN A 63 5.58 -8.28 10.34
CA ASN A 63 5.83 -9.16 11.48
C ASN A 63 6.93 -8.53 12.35
N GLU A 64 6.92 -8.78 13.66
CA GLU A 64 7.92 -8.20 14.60
C GLU A 64 9.37 -8.46 14.16
N SER A 65 9.62 -9.55 13.43
CA SER A 65 10.91 -9.90 12.82
C SER A 65 11.35 -9.00 11.66
N GLU A 66 10.43 -8.32 10.98
CA GLU A 66 10.72 -7.38 9.87
C GLU A 66 10.93 -5.94 10.35
N ILE A 67 10.51 -5.60 11.57
CA ILE A 67 10.64 -4.26 12.16
C ILE A 67 12.10 -3.98 12.61
N LEU A 68 12.93 -5.02 12.73
CA LEU A 68 14.29 -4.96 13.30
C LEU A 68 15.42 -4.62 12.33
N ILE A 69 15.15 -4.16 11.10
CA ILE A 69 16.22 -3.66 10.23
C ILE A 69 16.08 -2.14 10.03
N PRO A 70 16.53 -1.32 11.00
CA PRO A 70 17.06 -0.03 10.60
C PRO A 70 18.32 -0.32 9.76
N GLN A 71 18.33 0.11 8.50
CA GLN A 71 19.57 0.17 7.75
C GLN A 71 20.50 1.11 8.50
N ARG A 72 21.46 0.54 9.24
CA ARG A 72 22.67 1.23 9.62
C ARG A 72 23.47 1.38 8.35
N ASP A 73 23.30 2.51 7.69
CA ASP A 73 24.31 3.01 6.77
C ASP A 73 25.60 3.17 7.59
N SER A 74 26.47 2.19 7.40
CA SER A 74 27.86 2.28 7.81
C SER A 74 28.57 3.01 6.68
N ILE A 75 29.06 4.22 6.96
CA ILE A 75 30.39 4.77 6.63
C ILE A 75 30.59 6.01 7.51
#